data_AF-A0A8H9BWJ4-F1
#
_entry.id   AF-A0A8H9BWJ4-F1
#
_cell.length_a   1.000
_cell.length_b   1.000
_cell.length_c   1.000
_cell.angle_alpha   90.00
_cell.angle_beta   90.00
_cell.angle_gamma   90.00
#
_symmetry.space_group_name_H-M   'P 1'
#
loop_
_entity.id
_entity.type
_entity.pdbx_description
1 polymer ?
#
loop_
_entity_poly.entity_id
_entity_poly.type
_entity_poly.pdbx_seq_one_letter_code
_entity_poly.pdbx_strand_id
1 'polypeptide(L)' 'MTKYTYIRPNTLEDIVEELAKIIEHKRYDKLNYLLSDIEWLQKDDFELFDKNEFYDLMFDKGLF' A
#
# COMPACT_ATOMS: atom_id res chain seq x y z
N MET A 1 -3.81 20.31 -20.15
CA MET A 1 -3.86 19.76 -18.78
C MET A 1 -4.49 18.38 -18.85
N THR A 2 -3.72 17.35 -18.58
CA THR A 2 -4.23 15.98 -18.38
C THR A 2 -5.26 15.99 -17.26
N LYS A 3 -6.36 15.26 -17.45
CA LYS A 3 -7.43 15.17 -16.45
C LYS A 3 -6.98 14.23 -15.34
N TYR A 4 -6.90 14.73 -14.11
CA TYR A 4 -6.59 13.91 -12.94
C TYR A 4 -7.59 12.75 -12.84
N THR A 5 -7.05 11.53 -12.81
CA THR A 5 -7.81 10.29 -12.66
C THR A 5 -7.12 9.47 -11.58
N TYR A 6 -7.85 9.18 -10.50
CA TYR A 6 -7.33 8.38 -9.39
C TYR A 6 -7.28 6.91 -9.81
N ILE A 7 -6.17 6.25 -9.53
CA ILE A 7 -6.04 4.80 -9.69
C ILE A 7 -5.82 4.21 -8.29
N ARG A 8 -6.64 3.22 -7.93
CA ARG A 8 -6.48 2.49 -6.67
C ARG A 8 -5.15 1.73 -6.72
N PRO A 9 -4.20 2.00 -5.81
CA PRO A 9 -2.92 1.33 -5.84
C PRO A 9 -3.06 -0.15 -5.48
N ASN A 10 -2.24 -1.00 -6.11
CA ASN A 10 -2.06 -2.41 -5.70
C ASN A 10 -0.60 -2.72 -5.37
N THR A 11 0.31 -1.79 -5.62
CA THR A 11 1.75 -1.92 -5.38
C THR A 11 2.33 -0.65 -4.78
N LEU A 12 3.56 -0.74 -4.27
CA LEU A 12 4.31 0.45 -3.83
C LEU A 12 4.59 1.43 -4.97
N GLU A 13 4.78 0.94 -6.20
CA GLU A 13 4.99 1.77 -7.38
C GLU A 13 3.75 2.61 -7.70
N ASP A 14 2.56 2.00 -7.63
CA ASP A 14 1.29 2.72 -7.82
C ASP A 14 1.09 3.83 -6.78
N ILE A 15 1.51 3.60 -5.53
CA ILE A 15 1.42 4.61 -4.46
C ILE A 15 2.29 5.82 -4.79
N VAL A 16 3.53 5.58 -5.25
CA VAL A 16 4.46 6.65 -5.62
C VAL A 16 3.92 7.43 -6.82
N GLU A 17 3.38 6.75 -7.83
CA GLU A 17 2.76 7.40 -8.98
C GLU A 17 1.55 8.26 -8.59
N GLU A 18 0.68 7.75 -7.72
CA GLU A 18 -0.52 8.47 -7.31
C GLU A 18 -0.18 9.69 -6.44
N LEU A 19 0.84 9.60 -5.57
CA LEU A 19 1.37 10.76 -4.84
C LEU A 19 1.88 11.85 -5.79
N ALA A 20 2.62 11.47 -6.85
CA ALA A 20 3.12 12.41 -7.84
C ALA A 20 1.97 13.14 -8.56
N LYS A 21 0.94 12.39 -9.00
CA LYS A 21 -0.28 12.95 -9.62
C LYS A 21 -1.02 13.90 -8.68
N ILE A 22 -1.15 13.53 -7.40
CA ILE A 22 -1.82 14.36 -6.39
C ILE A 22 -1.10 15.71 -6.22
N ILE A 23 0.24 15.69 -6.15
CA ILE A 23 1.05 16.90 -6.02
C ILE A 23 0.95 17.77 -7.28
N GLU A 24 1.14 17.17 -8.46
CA GLU A 24 1.09 17.88 -9.75
C GLU A 24 -0.26 18.58 -9.95
N HIS A 25 -1.36 17.89 -9.65
CA HIS A 25 -2.72 18.39 -9.85
C HIS A 25 -3.31 19.10 -8.63
N LYS A 26 -2.53 19.26 -7.54
CA LYS A 26 -2.97 19.85 -6.25
C LYS A 26 -4.24 19.21 -5.68
N ARG A 27 -4.40 17.90 -5.87
CA ARG A 27 -5.57 17.11 -5.44
C ARG A 27 -5.39 16.52 -4.04
N TYR A 28 -5.03 17.37 -3.07
CA TYR A 28 -4.78 16.93 -1.70
C TYR A 28 -6.00 16.28 -1.03
N ASP A 29 -7.21 16.52 -1.55
CA ASP A 29 -8.44 15.82 -1.17
C ASP A 29 -8.34 14.28 -1.33
N LYS A 30 -7.43 13.80 -2.18
CA LYS A 30 -7.23 12.38 -2.49
C LYS A 30 -6.26 11.67 -1.57
N LEU A 31 -5.54 12.40 -0.71
CA LEU A 31 -4.63 11.79 0.28
C LEU A 31 -5.38 10.88 1.26
N ASN A 32 -6.61 11.23 1.65
CA ASN A 32 -7.43 10.36 2.50
C ASN A 32 -7.84 9.05 1.80
N TYR A 33 -8.01 9.09 0.47
CA TYR A 33 -8.39 7.92 -0.31
C TYR A 33 -7.18 7.00 -0.43
N LEU A 34 -6.02 7.60 -0.75
CA LEU A 34 -4.75 6.88 -0.82
C LEU A 34 -4.38 6.25 0.52
N LEU A 35 -4.57 6.96 1.64
CA LEU A 35 -4.33 6.40 2.98
C LEU A 35 -5.23 5.18 3.26
N SER A 36 -6.52 5.28 2.97
CA SER A 36 -7.47 4.17 3.17
C SER A 36 -7.10 2.95 2.30
N ASP A 37 -6.64 3.18 1.07
CA ASP A 37 -6.23 2.10 0.17
C ASP A 37 -4.90 1.47 0.61
N ILE A 38 -3.96 2.24 1.16
CA ILE A 38 -2.73 1.70 1.76
C ILE A 38 -3.05 0.86 3.00
N GLU A 39 -3.95 1.31 3.87
CA GLU A 39 -4.39 0.54 5.03
C GLU A 39 -5.07 -0.78 4.63
N TRP A 40 -5.80 -0.77 3.50
CA TRP A 40 -6.39 -1.98 2.94
C TRP A 40 -5.33 -2.94 2.38
N LEU A 41 -4.38 -2.42 1.59
CA LEU A 41 -3.23 -3.18 1.08
C LEU A 41 -2.44 -3.85 2.21
N GLN A 42 -2.19 -3.12 3.30
CA GLN A 42 -1.52 -3.68 4.47
C GLN A 42 -2.32 -4.81 5.11
N LYS A 43 -3.63 -4.66 5.26
CA LYS A 43 -4.48 -5.72 5.85
C LYS A 43 -4.53 -6.97 4.99
N ASP A 44 -4.67 -6.80 3.68
CA ASP A 44 -4.69 -7.92 2.73
C ASP A 44 -3.34 -8.66 2.71
N ASP A 45 -2.22 -7.94 2.72
CA ASP A 45 -0.88 -8.55 2.82
C ASP A 45 -0.70 -9.26 4.17
N PHE A 46 -1.11 -8.65 5.29
CA PHE A 46 -0.99 -9.28 6.62
C PHE A 46 -1.92 -10.48 6.82
N GLU A 47 -3.10 -10.50 6.20
CA GLU A 47 -3.99 -11.68 6.19
C GLU A 47 -3.40 -12.85 5.39
N LEU A 48 -2.63 -12.58 4.32
CA LEU A 48 -1.88 -13.60 3.58
C LEU A 48 -0.69 -14.16 4.37
N PHE A 49 -0.07 -13.35 5.24
CA PHE A 49 0.97 -13.80 6.17
C PHE A 49 0.42 -14.44 7.47
N ASP A 50 -0.91 -14.54 7.63
CA ASP A 50 -1.53 -14.99 8.88
C ASP A 50 -1.42 -16.52 9.06
N LYS A 51 -0.26 -16.92 9.60
CA LYS A 51 -0.06 -17.77 10.80
C LYS A 51 1.04 -18.81 10.68
N ASN A 52 1.39 -19.28 9.49
CA ASN A 52 2.38 -20.35 9.38
C ASN A 52 3.77 -19.84 8.97
N GLU A 53 3.85 -18.91 8.02
CA GLU A 53 5.15 -18.47 7.51
C GLU A 53 5.94 -17.60 8.49
N PHE A 54 5.29 -16.79 9.33
CA PHE A 54 6.03 -16.00 10.33
C PHE A 54 6.65 -16.89 11.42
N TYR A 55 5.96 -17.95 11.84
CA TYR A 55 6.51 -18.94 12.78
C TYR A 55 7.65 -19.72 12.14
N ASP A 56 7.50 -20.17 10.89
CA ASP A 56 8.56 -20.87 10.14
C ASP A 56 9.78 -19.97 9.94
N LEU A 57 9.59 -18.68 9.61
CA LEU A 57 10.68 -17.72 9.43
C LEU A 57 11.43 -17.43 10.74
N MET A 58 10.72 -17.37 11.88
CA MET A 58 11.32 -17.18 13.20
C MET A 58 12.06 -18.43 13.68
N PHE A 59 11.58 -19.63 13.32
CA PHE A 59 12.23 -20.91 13.60
C PHE A 59 13.51 -21.09 12.76
N ASP A 60 13.46 -20.82 11.45
CA ASP A 60 14.61 -20.91 10.53
C ASP A 60 15.75 -19.93 10.87
N LYS A 61 15.43 -18.83 11.56
CA LYS A 61 16.40 -17.83 12.01
C LYS A 61 16.98 -18.10 13.40
N GLY A 62 16.57 -19.20 14.07
CA GLY A 62 17.11 -19.61 15.37
C GLY A 62 16.85 -18.62 16.49
N LEU A 63 15.71 -17.92 16.46
CA LEU A 63 15.32 -16.92 17.46
C LEU A 63 14.55 -17.54 18.65
N PHE A 64 14.71 -18.84 18.88
CA PHE A 64 14.19 -19.62 20.02
C PHE A 64 15.29 -20.48 20.65
#